data_AF-A0A354TPJ4-F1
#
_entry.id   AF-A0A354TPJ4-F1
#
_cell.length_a   1.000
_cell.length_b   1.000
_cell.length_c   1.000
_cell.angle_alpha   90.00
_cell.angle_beta   90.00
_cell.angle_gamma   90.00
#
_symmetry.space_group_name_H-M   'P 1'
#
loop_
_entity.id
_entity.type
_entity.pdbx_description
1 polymer ?
#
loop_
_entity_poly.entity_id
_entity_poly.type
_entity_poly.pdbx_seq_one_letter_code
_entity_poly.pdbx_strand_id
1 'polypeptide(L)'
;DVVLDFAANTERQRNWFRDLYNAAQAKGQLIYVKASDETCLAQLAKRRVEQPERARFDNASVFEEVSSHFQEPDDQEGIDIEIIIRS
;
A
#
# COMPACT_ATOMS: atom_id res chain seq x y z
N ASP A 1 -6.05 1.84 18.96
CA ASP A 1 -5.98 1.22 17.61
C ASP A 1 -4.55 0.86 17.27
N VAL A 2 -4.36 -0.14 16.41
CA VAL A 2 -3.06 -0.62 15.93
C VAL A 2 -3.02 -0.40 14.43
N VAL A 3 -1.93 0.16 13.92
CA VAL A 3 -1.70 0.33 12.48
C VAL A 3 -0.60 -0.62 12.04
N LEU A 4 -0.87 -1.42 11.01
CA LEU A 4 0.13 -2.25 10.35
C LEU A 4 0.56 -1.54 9.07
N ASP A 5 1.80 -1.05 9.04
CA ASP A 5 2.43 -0.52 7.84
C ASP A 5 3.08 -1.68 7.07
N PHE A 6 2.32 -2.28 6.16
CA PHE A 6 2.77 -3.35 5.28
C PHE A 6 2.22 -3.14 3.87
N ALA A 7 2.86 -3.73 2.86
CA ALA A 7 2.59 -3.40 1.46
C ALA A 7 1.12 -3.61 1.04
N ALA A 8 0.48 -4.69 1.48
CA ALA A 8 -0.92 -5.03 1.13
C ALA A 8 -1.25 -4.99 -0.39
N ASN A 9 -0.23 -5.13 -1.25
CA ASN A 9 -0.34 -4.98 -2.71
C ASN A 9 -1.21 -6.06 -3.36
N THR A 10 -1.28 -7.24 -2.78
CA THR A 10 -2.01 -8.39 -3.34
C THR A 10 -3.23 -8.74 -2.50
N GLU A 11 -4.27 -9.27 -3.15
CA GLU A 11 -5.46 -9.80 -2.48
C GLU A 11 -5.07 -10.86 -1.43
N ARG A 12 -4.07 -11.71 -1.73
CA ARG A 12 -3.55 -12.71 -0.78
C ARG A 12 -3.03 -12.07 0.52
N GLN A 13 -2.32 -10.95 0.43
CA GLN A 13 -1.82 -10.25 1.62
C GLN A 13 -2.94 -9.62 2.43
N ARG A 14 -3.98 -9.09 1.77
CA ARG A 14 -5.16 -8.52 2.42
C ARG A 14 -6.04 -9.60 3.06
N ASN A 15 -6.21 -10.75 2.40
CA ASN A 15 -6.84 -11.93 2.97
C ASN A 15 -6.13 -12.41 4.25
N TRP A 16 -4.79 -12.46 4.25
CA TRP A 16 -4.02 -12.77 5.46
C TRP A 16 -4.26 -11.75 6.59
N PHE A 17 -4.32 -10.46 6.27
CA PHE A 17 -4.65 -9.41 7.23
C PHE A 17 -6.06 -9.59 7.81
N ARG A 18 -7.04 -9.95 6.97
CA ARG A 18 -8.40 -10.29 7.39
C ARG A 18 -8.41 -11.46 8.38
N ASP A 19 -7.71 -12.53 8.06
CA ASP A 19 -7.62 -13.70 8.93
C ASP A 19 -6.95 -13.36 10.27
N LEU A 20 -5.94 -12.48 10.26
CA LEU A 20 -5.25 -12.02 11.47
C LEU A 20 -6.20 -11.29 12.43
N TYR A 21 -6.94 -10.27 11.95
CA TYR A 21 -7.83 -9.52 12.86
C TYR A 21 -9.04 -10.35 13.28
N ASN A 22 -9.51 -11.27 12.43
CA ASN A 22 -10.59 -12.20 12.78
C ASN A 22 -10.16 -13.16 13.89
N ALA A 23 -8.94 -13.72 13.81
CA ALA A 23 -8.40 -14.59 14.85
C ALA A 23 -8.22 -13.83 16.18
N ALA A 24 -7.91 -12.54 16.12
CA ALA A 24 -7.83 -11.66 17.28
C ALA A 24 -9.20 -11.17 17.78
N GLN A 25 -10.31 -11.53 17.13
CA GLN A 25 -11.66 -11.02 17.41
C GLN A 25 -11.73 -9.49 17.41
N ALA A 26 -10.93 -8.85 16.57
CA ALA A 26 -10.84 -7.41 16.42
C ALA A 26 -11.60 -6.93 15.17
N LYS A 27 -11.92 -5.64 15.13
CA LYS A 27 -12.37 -4.97 13.90
C LYS A 27 -11.15 -4.60 13.07
N GLY A 28 -11.19 -4.89 11.78
CA GLY A 28 -10.17 -4.48 10.81
C GLY A 28 -10.72 -3.48 9.80
N GLN A 29 -9.84 -2.59 9.34
CA GLN A 29 -10.10 -1.61 8.29
C GLN A 29 -8.86 -1.53 7.39
N LEU A 30 -9.06 -1.33 6.10
CA LEU A 30 -8.02 -1.03 5.12
C LEU A 30 -8.10 0.43 4.69
N ILE A 31 -7.01 1.17 4.88
CA ILE A 31 -6.87 2.52 4.32
C ILE A 31 -6.21 2.41 2.94
N TYR A 32 -6.97 2.60 1.87
CA TYR A 32 -6.45 2.60 0.50
C TYR A 32 -6.17 4.03 0.03
N VAL A 33 -4.89 4.36 -0.07
CA VAL A 33 -4.44 5.65 -0.61
C VAL A 33 -4.38 5.57 -2.13
N LYS A 34 -5.39 6.12 -2.81
CA LYS A 34 -5.49 6.16 -4.26
C LYS A 34 -4.78 7.39 -4.81
N ALA A 35 -3.64 7.18 -5.45
CA ALA A 35 -2.85 8.22 -6.13
C ALA A 35 -2.47 7.73 -7.54
N SER A 36 -2.17 8.67 -8.43
CA SER A 36 -1.64 8.30 -9.74
C SER A 36 -0.16 7.91 -9.67
N ASP A 37 0.31 7.15 -10.65
CA ASP A 37 1.72 6.78 -10.75
C ASP A 37 2.62 8.02 -10.85
N GLU A 38 2.17 9.08 -11.54
CA GLU A 38 2.91 10.34 -11.63
C GLU A 38 3.12 10.98 -10.26
N THR A 39 2.08 11.01 -9.41
CA THR A 39 2.17 11.54 -8.05
C THR A 39 3.12 10.70 -7.20
N CYS A 40 3.05 9.37 -7.29
CA CYS A 40 3.94 8.45 -6.56
C CYS A 40 5.41 8.63 -6.99
N LEU A 41 5.67 8.67 -8.30
CA LEU A 41 7.02 8.85 -8.86
C LEU A 41 7.62 10.22 -8.49
N ALA A 42 6.81 11.29 -8.50
CA ALA A 42 7.26 12.62 -8.09
C ALA A 42 7.67 12.65 -6.61
N GLN A 43 6.89 12.03 -5.73
CA GLN A 43 7.22 11.94 -4.30
C GLN A 43 8.48 11.09 -4.06
N LEU A 44 8.63 9.99 -4.79
CA LEU A 44 9.80 9.12 -4.72
C LEU A 44 11.07 9.84 -5.22
N ALA A 45 10.98 10.64 -6.29
CA ALA A 45 12.08 11.48 -6.76
C ALA A 45 12.50 12.53 -5.72
N LYS A 46 11.53 13.16 -5.04
CA LYS A 46 11.80 14.08 -3.93
C LYS A 46 12.50 13.37 -2.77
N ARG A 47 11.95 12.24 -2.31
CA ARG A 47 12.52 11.46 -1.19
C ARG A 47 13.93 10.99 -1.49
N ARG A 48 14.21 10.59 -2.73
CA ARG A 48 15.56 10.19 -3.17
C ARG A 48 16.62 11.27 -2.95
N VAL A 49 16.26 12.55 -3.13
CA VAL A 49 17.17 13.69 -2.90
C VAL A 49 17.30 13.99 -1.41
N GLU A 50 16.20 13.93 -0.67
CA GLU A 50 16.17 14.20 0.78
C GLU A 50 16.83 13.09 1.62
N GLN A 51 16.82 11.85 1.12
CA GLN A 51 17.31 10.64 1.80
C GLN A 51 18.22 9.82 0.86
N PRO A 52 19.48 10.24 0.65
CA PRO A 52 20.39 9.62 -0.32
C PRO A 52 20.64 8.12 -0.09
N GLU A 53 20.55 7.64 1.15
CA GLU A 53 20.68 6.22 1.51
C GLU A 53 19.57 5.35 0.90
N ARG A 54 18.41 5.94 0.62
CA ARG A 54 17.27 5.26 -0.02
C ARG A 54 17.36 5.25 -1.53
N ALA A 55 18.27 6.01 -2.14
CA ALA A 55 18.33 6.22 -3.59
C ALA A 55 18.49 4.94 -4.42
N ARG A 56 19.05 3.88 -3.82
CA ARG A 56 19.16 2.56 -4.45
C ARG A 56 17.78 1.88 -4.63
N PHE A 57 16.81 2.18 -3.77
CA PHE A 57 15.46 1.61 -3.80
C PHE A 57 14.42 2.60 -4.36
N ASP A 58 14.61 3.88 -4.10
CA ASP A 58 13.72 4.95 -4.57
C ASP A 58 14.06 5.31 -6.03
N ASN A 59 13.77 4.39 -6.95
CA ASN A 59 13.88 4.63 -8.39
C ASN A 59 12.70 4.03 -9.17
N ALA A 60 12.53 4.49 -10.41
CA ALA A 60 11.39 4.09 -11.26
C ALA A 60 11.34 2.57 -11.54
N SER A 61 12.48 1.92 -11.74
CA SER A 61 12.52 0.48 -12.00
C SER A 61 12.03 -0.34 -10.80
N VAL A 62 12.40 0.05 -9.58
CA VAL A 62 11.89 -0.60 -8.36
C VAL A 62 10.40 -0.31 -8.17
N PHE A 63 9.96 0.92 -8.47
CA PHE A 63 8.54 1.25 -8.43
C PHE A 63 7.73 0.37 -9.41
N GLU A 64 8.15 0.26 -10.67
CA GLU A 64 7.49 -0.57 -11.68
C GLU A 64 7.44 -2.05 -11.27
N GLU A 65 8.54 -2.60 -10.75
CA GLU A 65 8.58 -3.99 -10.26
C GLU A 65 7.57 -4.21 -9.13
N VAL A 66 7.53 -3.32 -8.14
CA VAL A 66 6.61 -3.42 -7.01
C VAL A 66 5.15 -3.25 -7.45
N SER A 67 4.89 -2.25 -8.31
CA SER A 67 3.57 -1.95 -8.86
C SER A 67 3.05 -3.08 -9.76
N SER A 68 3.92 -3.88 -10.39
CA SER A 68 3.51 -5.04 -11.18
C SER A 68 2.74 -6.10 -10.38
N HIS A 69 2.90 -6.11 -9.05
CA HIS A 69 2.17 -6.98 -8.14
C HIS A 69 0.90 -6.34 -7.56
N PHE A 70 0.66 -5.06 -7.81
CA PHE A 70 -0.46 -4.34 -7.21
C PHE A 70 -1.79 -4.79 -7.82
N GLN A 71 -2.74 -5.11 -6.93
CA GLN A 71 -4.13 -5.41 -7.23
C GLN A 71 -4.98 -4.43 -6.42
N GLU A 72 -5.77 -3.61 -7.10
CA GLU A 72 -6.66 -2.67 -6.42
C GLU A 72 -7.59 -3.43 -5.46
N PRO A 73 -7.82 -2.94 -4.22
CA PRO A 73 -8.71 -3.60 -3.30
C PRO A 73 -10.16 -3.55 -3.79
N ASP A 74 -10.90 -4.63 -3.53
CA ASP A 74 -12.27 -4.83 -3.97
C ASP A 74 -13.20 -5.16 -2.80
N ASP A 75 -14.46 -4.72 -2.88
CA ASP A 75 -15.47 -4.94 -1.83
C ASP A 75 -15.75 -6.44 -1.57
N GLN A 76 -15.52 -7.31 -2.55
CA GLN A 76 -15.66 -8.77 -2.41
C GLN A 76 -14.63 -9.37 -1.44
N GLU A 77 -13.58 -8.63 -1.08
CA GLU A 77 -12.61 -9.05 -0.07
C GLU A 77 -13.20 -9.00 1.36
N GLY A 78 -14.39 -8.42 1.57
CA GLY A 78 -15.05 -8.43 2.87
C GLY A 78 -14.26 -7.71 3.98
N ILE A 79 -13.43 -6.75 3.59
CA ILE A 79 -12.72 -5.83 4.47
C ILE A 79 -13.42 -4.47 4.37
N ASP A 80 -13.53 -3.74 5.48
CA ASP A 80 -13.99 -2.35 5.46
C ASP A 80 -12.90 -1.46 4.84
N ILE A 81 -13.18 -0.83 3.69
CA ILE A 81 -12.20 -0.07 2.90
C ILE A 81 -12.53 1.42 2.97
N GLU A 82 -11.57 2.21 3.45
CA GLU A 82 -11.60 3.67 3.35
C GLU A 82 -10.65 4.14 2.25
N ILE A 83 -11.20 4.82 1.23
CA ILE A 83 -10.42 5.32 0.10
C ILE A 83 -10.04 6.78 0.34
N ILE A 84 -8.74 7.06 0.35
CA ILE A 84 -8.18 8.41 0.43
C ILE A 84 -7.58 8.76 -0.92
N ILE A 85 -8.15 9.75 -1.60
CA ILE A 85 -7.63 10.23 -2.89
C ILE A 85 -6.50 11.23 -2.61
N ARG A 86 -5.34 10.99 -3.23
CA ARG A 86 -4.19 11.90 -3.22
C ARG A 86 -3.95 12.43 -4.63
N SER A 87 -3.93 13.75 -4.75
CA SER A 87 -3.46 14.48 -5.92
C SER A 87 -1.99 14.87 -5.75
#